data_AF-A0A2M7SG04-F1
#
_entry.id   AF-A0A2M7SG04-F1
#
_cell.length_a   1.000
_cell.length_b   1.000
_cell.length_c   1.000
_cell.angle_alpha   90.00
_cell.angle_beta   90.00
_cell.angle_gamma   90.00
#
_symmetry.space_group_name_H-M   'P 1'
#
loop_
_entity.id
_entity.type
_entity.pdbx_description
1 polymer ?
#
loop_
_entity_poly.entity_id
_entity_poly.type
_entity_poly.pdbx_seq_one_letter_code
_entity_poly.pdbx_strand_id
1 'polypeptide(L)'
;MLKNILLLVVFWAMQVIAGYFFKLGGTAPGRWVPCFLAGNAFGLTSTWLLMLLYKSMNINVALGLCTGVAFMLSQITLGVIFHSVLSPMQIAGAIATIAGVFLLSFGAK
;
A
#
# COMPACT_ATOMS: atom_id res chain seq x y z
N MET A 1 1.75 17.26 -12.02
CA MET A 1 1.27 17.17 -10.61
C MET A 1 -0.03 16.36 -10.49
N LEU A 2 -1.15 16.78 -11.09
CA LEU A 2 -2.43 16.03 -11.02
C LEU A 2 -2.30 14.56 -11.47
N LYS A 3 -1.61 14.30 -12.58
CA LYS A 3 -1.33 12.93 -13.07
C LYS A 3 -0.68 12.05 -12.00
N ASN A 4 0.32 12.56 -11.29
CA ASN A 4 1.07 11.79 -10.28
C ASN A 4 0.18 11.48 -9.08
N ILE A 5 -0.66 12.42 -8.67
CA ILE A 5 -1.64 12.21 -7.59
C ILE A 5 -2.63 11.11 -7.99
N LEU A 6 -3.15 11.13 -9.22
CA LEU A 6 -4.05 10.09 -9.71
C LEU A 6 -3.38 8.71 -9.71
N LEU A 7 -2.14 8.62 -10.20
CA LEU A 7 -1.37 7.38 -10.19
C LEU A 7 -1.15 6.85 -8.78
N LEU A 8 -0.83 7.73 -7.82
CA LEU A 8 -0.67 7.38 -6.40
C LEU A 8 -1.97 6.85 -5.79
N VAL A 9 -3.09 7.54 -5.99
CA VAL A 9 -4.40 7.14 -5.45
C VAL A 9 -4.83 5.77 -6.00
N VAL A 10 -4.66 5.55 -7.31
CA VAL A 10 -4.97 4.25 -7.92
C VAL A 10 -4.02 3.18 -7.39
N PHE A 11 -2.71 3.46 -7.27
CA PHE A 11 -1.74 2.54 -6.68
C PHE A 11 -2.16 2.12 -5.27
N TRP A 12 -2.50 3.08 -4.41
CA TRP A 12 -2.91 2.82 -3.03
C TRP A 12 -4.16 1.94 -2.95
N ALA A 13 -5.19 2.25 -3.76
CA ALA A 13 -6.41 1.46 -3.82
C ALA A 13 -6.10 0.01 -4.22
N MET A 14 -5.26 -0.20 -5.24
CA MET A 14 -4.86 -1.54 -5.68
C MET A 14 -4.09 -2.30 -4.61
N GLN A 15 -3.17 -1.64 -3.89
CA GLN A 15 -2.43 -2.29 -2.79
C GLN A 15 -3.34 -2.68 -1.63
N VAL A 16 -4.31 -1.83 -1.28
CA VAL A 16 -5.30 -2.15 -0.24
C VAL A 16 -6.15 -3.36 -0.65
N ILE A 17 -6.62 -3.40 -1.90
CA ILE A 17 -7.38 -4.54 -2.44
C ILE A 17 -6.51 -5.81 -2.44
N ALA A 18 -5.25 -5.71 -2.84
CA ALA A 18 -4.31 -6.82 -2.81
C ALA A 18 -4.13 -7.36 -1.38
N GLY A 19 -3.88 -6.46 -0.41
CA GLY A 19 -3.74 -6.80 1.00
C GLY A 19 -4.99 -7.47 1.58
N TYR A 20 -6.18 -7.00 1.19
CA TYR A 20 -7.45 -7.63 1.55
C TYR A 20 -7.53 -9.08 1.07
N PHE A 21 -7.23 -9.35 -0.21
CA PHE A 21 -7.25 -10.70 -0.74
C PHE A 21 -6.21 -11.59 -0.05
N PHE A 22 -4.98 -11.11 0.16
CA PHE A 22 -3.98 -11.89 0.87
C PHE A 22 -4.42 -12.27 2.29
N LYS A 23 -5.03 -11.34 3.03
CA LYS A 23 -5.58 -11.64 4.36
C LYS A 23 -6.74 -12.63 4.27
N LEU A 24 -7.67 -12.43 3.33
CA LEU A 24 -8.82 -13.32 3.13
C LEU A 24 -8.39 -14.74 2.78
N GLY A 25 -7.41 -14.89 1.88
CA GLY A 25 -6.84 -16.18 1.49
C GLY A 25 -6.18 -16.93 2.64
N GLY A 26 -5.54 -16.21 3.56
CA GLY A 26 -4.92 -16.78 4.76
C GLY A 26 -5.90 -17.26 5.84
N THR A 27 -7.21 -17.01 5.69
CA THR A 27 -8.21 -17.40 6.71
C THR A 27 -8.77 -18.82 6.55
N ALA A 28 -8.68 -19.42 5.36
CA ALA A 28 -9.20 -20.77 5.11
C ALA A 28 -8.44 -21.46 3.95
N PRO A 29 -8.12 -22.77 4.05
CA PRO A 29 -7.38 -23.49 3.00
C PRO A 29 -8.00 -23.39 1.60
N GLY A 30 -9.33 -23.47 1.49
CA GLY A 30 -10.05 -23.40 0.21
C GLY A 30 -10.00 -22.04 -0.49
N ARG A 31 -9.52 -20.98 0.19
CA ARG A 31 -9.42 -19.62 -0.36
C ARG A 31 -8.00 -19.23 -0.77
N TRP A 32 -6.99 -20.05 -0.45
CA TRP A 32 -5.58 -19.72 -0.61
C TRP A 32 -5.23 -19.32 -2.05
N VAL A 33 -5.38 -20.25 -2.99
CA VAL A 33 -5.01 -20.06 -4.40
C VAL A 33 -5.80 -18.92 -5.07
N PRO A 34 -7.15 -18.87 -5.02
CA PRO A 34 -7.89 -17.81 -5.71
C PRO A 34 -7.56 -16.42 -5.14
N CYS A 35 -7.38 -16.30 -3.82
CA CYS A 35 -7.00 -15.03 -3.21
C CYS A 35 -5.54 -14.64 -3.49
N PHE A 36 -4.62 -15.60 -3.56
CA PHE A 36 -3.25 -15.35 -3.98
C PHE A 36 -3.20 -14.78 -5.40
N LEU A 37 -3.94 -15.39 -6.34
CA LEU A 37 -4.02 -14.93 -7.72
C LEU A 37 -4.66 -13.54 -7.81
N ALA A 38 -5.79 -13.32 -7.12
CA ALA A 38 -6.45 -12.02 -7.08
C ALA A 38 -5.54 -10.94 -6.49
N GLY A 39 -4.91 -11.20 -5.35
CA GLY A 39 -4.00 -10.25 -4.71
C GLY A 39 -2.81 -9.89 -5.59
N ASN A 40 -2.23 -10.87 -6.29
CA ASN A 40 -1.15 -10.61 -7.24
C ASN A 40 -1.61 -9.89 -8.50
N ALA A 41 -2.84 -10.11 -8.99
CA ALA A 41 -3.37 -9.35 -10.11
C ALA A 41 -3.37 -7.84 -9.79
N PHE A 42 -3.83 -7.44 -8.59
CA PHE A 42 -3.77 -6.05 -8.16
C PHE A 42 -2.33 -5.58 -7.85
N GLY A 43 -1.53 -6.39 -7.15
CA GLY A 43 -0.16 -6.01 -6.74
C GLY A 43 0.84 -5.91 -7.90
N LEU A 44 0.77 -6.80 -8.88
CA LEU A 44 1.63 -6.73 -10.06
C LEU A 44 1.22 -5.57 -10.96
N THR A 45 -0.09 -5.35 -11.16
CA THR A 45 -0.54 -4.24 -11.98
C THR A 45 -0.26 -2.88 -11.33
N SER A 46 -0.33 -2.76 -10.00
CA SER A 46 0.02 -1.51 -9.29
C SER A 46 1.50 -1.18 -9.48
N THR A 47 2.37 -2.18 -9.58
CA THR A 47 3.81 -2.00 -9.83
C THR A 47 4.08 -1.24 -11.14
N TRP A 48 3.23 -1.40 -12.16
CA TRP A 48 3.32 -0.61 -13.39
C TRP A 48 3.11 0.89 -13.13
N LEU A 49 2.19 1.25 -12.23
CA LEU A 49 1.94 2.65 -11.85
C LEU A 49 3.14 3.24 -11.08
N LEU A 50 3.78 2.47 -10.22
CA LEU A 50 5.04 2.84 -9.57
C LEU A 50 6.14 3.12 -10.60
N MET A 51 6.28 2.27 -11.62
CA MET A 51 7.24 2.50 -12.70
C MET A 51 6.94 3.77 -13.50
N LEU A 52 5.67 4.13 -13.69
CA LEU A 52 5.30 5.40 -14.31
C LEU A 52 5.66 6.60 -13.41
N LEU A 53 5.49 6.46 -12.09
CA LEU A 53 5.86 7.49 -11.12
C LEU A 53 7.39 7.71 -11.12
N TYR A 54 8.20 6.66 -11.19
CA TYR A 54 9.66 6.75 -11.31
C TYR A 54 10.15 7.58 -12.50
N LYS A 55 9.36 7.68 -13.57
CA LYS A 55 9.70 8.55 -14.72
C LYS A 55 9.51 10.04 -14.45
N SER A 56 8.88 10.40 -13.34
CA SER A 56 8.36 11.76 -13.10
C SER A 56 8.70 12.35 -11.73
N MET A 57 9.30 11.57 -10.84
CA MET A 57 9.75 12.01 -9.52
C MET A 57 10.93 11.16 -9.06
N ASN A 58 11.66 11.66 -8.06
CA ASN A 58 12.73 10.93 -7.41
C ASN A 58 12.29 9.52 -6.99
N ILE A 59 13.12 8.51 -7.28
CA ILE A 59 12.81 7.08 -7.07
C ILE A 59 12.50 6.79 -5.59
N ASN A 60 13.25 7.39 -4.66
CA ASN A 60 13.05 7.19 -3.22
C ASN A 60 11.73 7.80 -2.75
N VAL A 61 11.34 8.94 -3.34
CA VAL A 61 10.08 9.61 -3.03
C VAL A 61 8.89 8.84 -3.59
N ALA A 62 8.96 8.40 -4.84
CA ALA A 62 7.94 7.54 -5.45
C ALA A 62 7.75 6.26 -4.64
N LEU A 63 8.83 5.58 -4.30
CA LEU A 63 8.78 4.34 -3.52
C LEU A 63 8.17 4.61 -2.15
N GLY A 64 8.64 5.62 -1.42
CA GLY A 64 8.14 5.97 -0.09
C GLY A 64 6.65 6.33 -0.09
N LEU A 65 6.22 7.19 -1.03
CA LEU A 65 4.80 7.57 -1.17
C LEU A 65 3.93 6.37 -1.56
N CYS A 66 4.40 5.48 -2.43
CA CYS A 66 3.66 4.31 -2.84
C CYS A 66 3.55 3.30 -1.70
N THR A 67 4.67 2.83 -1.15
CA THR A 67 4.69 1.71 -0.19
C THR A 67 4.30 2.13 1.21
N GLY A 68 4.78 3.27 1.70
CA GLY A 68 4.52 3.70 3.07
C GLY A 68 3.06 4.12 3.28
N VAL A 69 2.47 4.87 2.34
CA VAL A 69 1.04 5.22 2.43
C VAL A 69 0.16 4.00 2.19
N ALA A 70 0.46 3.15 1.20
CA ALA A 70 -0.29 1.92 0.98
C ALA A 70 -0.25 0.99 2.20
N PHE A 71 0.89 0.88 2.87
CA PHE A 71 1.03 0.11 4.10
C PHE A 71 0.09 0.64 5.18
N MET A 72 0.05 1.96 5.41
CA MET A 72 -0.86 2.59 6.37
C MET A 72 -2.33 2.35 6.06
N LEU A 73 -2.74 2.57 4.81
CA LEU A 73 -4.11 2.33 4.38
C LEU A 73 -4.47 0.85 4.54
N SER A 74 -3.54 -0.06 4.25
CA SER A 74 -3.74 -1.50 4.46
C SER A 74 -3.91 -1.84 5.94
N GLN A 75 -3.13 -1.26 6.86
CA GLN A 75 -3.32 -1.48 8.30
C GLN A 75 -4.72 -1.04 8.75
N ILE A 76 -5.19 0.13 8.30
CA ILE A 76 -6.53 0.63 8.61
C ILE A 76 -7.60 -0.30 8.04
N THR A 77 -7.53 -0.64 6.76
CA THR A 77 -8.51 -1.50 6.10
C THR A 77 -8.58 -2.87 6.74
N LEU A 78 -7.42 -3.50 7.01
CA LEU A 78 -7.40 -4.80 7.65
C LEU A 78 -7.88 -4.75 9.10
N GLY A 79 -7.54 -3.69 9.83
CA GLY A 79 -8.03 -3.45 11.19
C GLY A 79 -9.55 -3.30 11.25
N VAL A 80 -10.13 -2.54 10.32
CA VAL A 80 -11.59 -2.32 10.23
C VAL A 80 -12.33 -3.59 9.79
N ILE A 81 -11.88 -4.24 8.71
CA ILE A 81 -12.60 -5.37 8.10
C ILE A 81 -12.45 -6.66 8.89
N PHE A 82 -11.24 -6.96 9.38
CA PHE A 82 -10.95 -8.20 10.10
C PHE A 82 -10.92 -8.00 11.61
N HIS A 83 -11.33 -6.84 12.11
CA HIS A 83 -11.35 -6.47 13.52
C HIS A 83 -10.01 -6.74 14.24
N SER A 84 -8.90 -6.51 13.52
CA SER A 84 -7.56 -6.69 14.06
C SER A 84 -7.20 -5.49 14.94
N VAL A 85 -7.07 -5.70 16.25
CA VAL A 85 -6.64 -4.67 17.18
C VAL A 85 -5.13 -4.45 17.02
N LEU A 86 -4.73 -3.21 16.74
CA LEU A 86 -3.32 -2.82 16.70
C LEU A 86 -2.81 -2.54 18.11
N SER A 87 -1.65 -3.10 18.46
CA SER A 87 -0.99 -2.78 19.72
C SER A 87 -0.45 -1.34 19.71
N PRO A 88 -0.22 -0.72 20.88
CA PRO A 88 0.36 0.62 20.96
C PRO A 88 1.67 0.77 20.18
N MET A 89 2.52 -0.26 20.18
CA MET A 89 3.79 -0.27 19.43
C MET A 89 3.56 -0.34 17.92
N GLN A 90 2.53 -1.05 17.45
CA GLN A 90 2.17 -1.08 16.03
C GLN A 90 1.63 0.28 15.58
N ILE A 91 0.86 0.97 16.43
CA ILE A 91 0.40 2.35 16.17
C ILE A 91 1.58 3.32 16.12
N ALA A 92 2.54 3.20 17.04
CA ALA A 92 3.76 4.01 17.02
C ALA A 92 4.57 3.79 15.74
N GLY A 93 4.75 2.52 15.32
CA GLY A 93 5.39 2.20 14.04
C GLY A 93 4.64 2.74 12.83
N ALA A 94 3.30 2.75 12.89
CA ALA A 94 2.46 3.34 11.85
C ALA A 94 2.67 4.85 11.72
N ILE A 95 2.65 5.57 12.85
CA ILE A 95 2.94 7.01 12.90
C ILE A 95 4.35 7.31 12.38
N ALA A 96 5.36 6.53 12.80
CA ALA A 96 6.73 6.69 12.33
C ALA A 96 6.85 6.49 10.81
N THR A 97 6.09 5.55 10.23
CA THR A 97 6.03 5.36 8.78
C THR A 97 5.47 6.58 8.07
N ILE A 98 4.34 7.14 8.55
CA ILE A 98 3.75 8.35 7.99
C ILE A 98 4.74 9.52 8.05
N ALA A 99 5.40 9.71 9.20
CA ALA A 99 6.40 10.75 9.37
C ALA A 99 7.57 10.59 8.38
N GLY A 100 8.08 9.36 8.21
CA GLY A 100 9.15 9.06 7.26
C GLY A 100 8.74 9.36 5.81
N VAL A 101 7.54 8.97 5.40
CA VAL A 101 7.00 9.28 4.06
C VAL A 101 6.85 10.80 3.86
N PHE A 102 6.33 11.50 4.86
CA PHE A 102 6.18 12.96 4.81
C PHE A 102 7.54 13.64 4.65
N LEU A 103 8.55 13.22 5.39
CA LEU A 103 9.92 13.74 5.26
C LEU A 103 10.51 13.45 3.87
N LEU A 104 10.32 12.25 3.32
CA LEU A 104 10.75 11.93 1.96
C LEU A 104 10.08 12.82 0.91
N SER A 105 8.81 13.20 1.11
CA SER A 105 8.06 14.01 0.15
C SER A 105 8.67 15.40 -0.11
N PHE A 106 9.48 15.93 0.79
CA PHE A 106 10.22 17.18 0.57
C PHE A 106 11.39 17.04 -0.41
N GLY A 107 11.90 15.82 -0.60
CA GLY A 107 12.94 15.49 -1.57
C GLY A 107 12.41 15.23 -2.99
N ALA A 108 11.18 15.64 -3.31
CA ALA A 108 10.49 15.29 -4.56
C ALA A 108 11.05 15.94 -5.84
N LYS A 109 12.21 16.59 -5.79
CA LYS A 109 12.89 17.14 -6.96
C LYS A 109 13.78 16.11 -7.64
#